data_AF-A0A2A5B5K3-F1
#
_entry.id   AF-A0A2A5B5K3-F1
#
_cell.length_a   1.000
_cell.length_b   1.000
_cell.length_c   1.000
_cell.angle_alpha   90.00
_cell.angle_beta   90.00
_cell.angle_gamma   90.00
#
_symmetry.space_group_name_H-M   'P 1'
#
loop_
_entity.id
_entity.type
_entity.pdbx_description
1 polymer ?
#
loop_
_entity_poly.entity_id
_entity_poly.type
_entity_poly.pdbx_seq_one_letter_code
_entity_poly.pdbx_strand_id
1 'polypeptide(L)'
;MEHSDAPYKYAQHHSEEEGKKTRRMIWNMFWVLLVITTIEVGLGIMWKSWGIDFHYVKMTFIVMTLAKAYFIVAYYMHLKHEKSALQNTIIVPYTILVLYLMYIVFTEGTFTNYIEHLF
;
A
#
# COMPACT_ATOMS: atom_id res chain seq x y z
N MET A 1 55.38 -8.57 -5.31
CA MET A 1 54.00 -8.67 -4.77
C MET A 1 53.10 -8.13 -5.86
N GLU A 2 52.54 -9.04 -6.65
CA GLU A 2 51.58 -8.71 -7.71
C GLU A 2 50.26 -8.41 -7.02
N HIS A 3 49.87 -7.13 -7.01
CA HIS A 3 48.58 -6.73 -6.47
C HIS A 3 47.54 -7.25 -7.47
N SER A 4 46.78 -8.28 -7.08
CA SER A 4 45.75 -8.86 -7.93
C SER A 4 44.59 -7.87 -8.03
N ASP A 5 44.58 -7.07 -9.09
CA ASP A 5 43.61 -6.02 -9.39
C ASP A 5 42.29 -6.61 -9.93
N ALA A 6 41.67 -7.55 -9.21
CA ALA A 6 40.42 -8.14 -9.67
C ALA A 6 39.30 -8.39 -8.63
N PRO A 7 39.09 -7.55 -7.59
CA PRO A 7 37.84 -7.63 -6.82
C PRO A 7 36.63 -6.97 -7.51
N TYR A 8 36.79 -6.33 -8.67
CA TYR A 8 35.74 -5.51 -9.32
C TYR A 8 35.11 -6.14 -10.58
N LYS A 9 35.55 -7.32 -11.02
CA LYS A 9 34.94 -8.01 -12.18
C LYS A 9 33.50 -8.50 -11.95
N TYR A 10 32.99 -8.43 -10.72
CA TYR A 10 31.62 -8.79 -10.34
C TYR A 10 30.75 -7.58 -9.96
N ALA A 11 31.21 -6.34 -10.20
CA ALA A 11 30.33 -5.19 -10.11
C ALA A 11 29.17 -5.43 -11.09
N GLN A 12 27.98 -5.72 -10.57
CA GLN A 12 26.79 -5.95 -11.37
C GLN A 12 26.56 -4.71 -12.23
N HIS A 13 26.97 -4.78 -13.49
CA HIS A 13 26.59 -3.82 -14.52
C HIS A 13 25.11 -4.06 -14.81
N HIS A 14 24.23 -3.57 -13.93
CA HIS A 14 22.83 -3.38 -14.26
C HIS A 14 22.80 -2.50 -15.50
N SER A 15 22.31 -3.05 -16.62
CA SER A 15 22.16 -2.28 -17.86
C SER A 15 21.39 -0.99 -17.54
N GLU A 16 21.88 0.16 -17.99
CA GLU A 16 21.20 1.44 -17.79
C GLU A 16 19.73 1.39 -18.27
N GLU A 17 19.45 0.52 -19.25
CA GLU A 17 18.11 0.35 -19.80
C GLU A 17 17.14 -0.28 -18.81
N GLU A 18 17.59 -1.24 -17.99
CA GLU A 18 16.77 -1.86 -16.96
C GLU A 18 16.44 -0.87 -15.84
N GLY A 19 17.43 -0.09 -15.39
CA GLY A 19 17.24 0.95 -14.38
C GLY A 19 16.28 2.06 -14.83
N LYS A 20 16.32 2.46 -16.11
CA LYS A 20 15.39 3.45 -16.69
C LYS A 20 13.95 2.94 -16.68
N LYS A 21 13.73 1.65 -16.99
CA LYS A 21 12.39 1.03 -16.98
C LYS A 21 11.81 0.97 -15.57
N THR A 22 12.58 0.54 -14.58
CA THR A 22 12.15 0.46 -13.18
C THR A 22 11.83 1.84 -12.62
N ARG A 23 12.69 2.84 -12.86
CA ARG A 23 12.43 4.22 -12.42
C ARG A 23 11.15 4.79 -13.01
N ARG A 24 10.87 4.52 -14.29
CA ARG A 24 9.64 4.96 -14.96
C ARG A 24 8.40 4.28 -14.35
N MET A 25 8.47 3.00 -14.02
CA MET A 25 7.38 2.29 -13.35
C MET A 25 7.07 2.90 -11.99
N ILE A 26 8.09 3.18 -11.16
CA ILE A 26 7.91 3.79 -9.83
C ILE A 26 7.24 5.16 -9.95
N TRP A 27 7.71 6.02 -10.86
CA TRP A 27 7.10 7.33 -11.08
C TRP A 27 5.65 7.24 -11.54
N ASN A 28 5.32 6.29 -12.41
CA ASN A 28 3.95 6.10 -12.86
C ASN A 28 3.03 5.70 -11.69
N MET A 29 3.46 4.74 -10.86
CA MET A 29 2.67 4.29 -9.71
C MET A 29 2.55 5.36 -8.63
N PHE A 30 3.59 6.19 -8.45
CA PHE A 30 3.55 7.34 -7.57
C PHE A 30 2.44 8.31 -7.96
N TRP A 31 2.35 8.67 -9.24
CA TRP A 31 1.30 9.57 -9.71
C TRP A 31 -0.09 8.95 -9.59
N VAL A 32 -0.24 7.66 -9.89
CA VAL A 32 -1.52 6.95 -9.72
C VAL A 32 -1.98 6.98 -8.26
N LEU A 33 -1.10 6.60 -7.33
CA LEU A 33 -1.41 6.59 -5.89
C LEU A 33 -1.63 8.00 -5.34
N LEU A 34 -0.88 8.99 -5.83
CA LEU A 34 -1.06 10.38 -5.44
C LEU A 34 -2.44 10.86 -5.86
N VAL A 35 -2.86 10.63 -7.10
CA VAL A 35 -4.19 11.04 -7.60
C VAL A 35 -5.30 10.38 -6.80
N ILE A 36 -5.20 9.06 -6.56
CA ILE A 36 -6.16 8.32 -5.71
C ILE A 36 -6.23 8.97 -4.32
N THR A 37 -5.09 9.21 -3.68
CA THR A 37 -5.02 9.83 -2.35
C THR A 37 -5.58 11.26 -2.34
N THR A 38 -5.29 12.06 -3.35
CA THR A 38 -5.80 13.43 -3.48
C THR A 38 -7.32 13.45 -3.62
N ILE A 39 -7.89 12.54 -4.42
CA ILE A 39 -9.35 12.39 -4.55
C ILE A 39 -9.96 11.96 -3.22
N GLU A 40 -9.34 11.00 -2.52
CA GLU A 40 -9.80 10.50 -1.22
C GLU A 40 -9.84 11.63 -0.17
N VAL A 41 -8.75 12.39 -0.03
CA VAL A 41 -8.68 13.56 0.88
C VAL A 41 -9.65 14.66 0.46
N GLY A 42 -9.78 14.93 -0.83
CA GLY A 42 -10.74 15.90 -1.36
C GLY A 42 -12.18 15.55 -1.02
N LEU A 43 -12.58 14.30 -1.21
CA LEU A 43 -13.88 13.78 -0.77
C LEU A 43 -14.05 13.91 0.75
N GLY A 44 -13.01 13.61 1.53
CA GLY A 44 -13.02 13.72 2.99
C GLY A 44 -13.24 15.15 3.52
N ILE A 45 -12.82 16.17 2.78
CA ILE A 45 -13.02 17.58 3.16
C ILE A 45 -14.37 18.09 2.63
N MET A 46 -14.73 17.71 1.41
CA MET A 46 -15.85 18.32 0.68
C MET A 46 -17.21 17.66 0.93
N TRP A 47 -17.26 16.40 1.42
CA TRP A 47 -18.52 15.64 1.53
C TRP A 47 -19.63 16.36 2.30
N LYS A 48 -19.28 17.06 3.39
CA LYS A 48 -20.25 17.80 4.21
C LYS A 48 -20.86 18.99 3.46
N SER A 49 -20.09 19.63 2.58
CA SER A 49 -20.55 20.74 1.74
C SER A 49 -21.45 20.29 0.59
N TRP A 50 -21.34 19.03 0.17
CA TRP A 50 -22.12 18.47 -0.96
C TRP A 50 -23.39 17.74 -0.52
N GLY A 51 -23.67 17.68 0.79
CA GLY A 51 -24.87 17.01 1.32
C GLY A 51 -24.87 15.50 1.09
N ILE A 52 -23.70 14.89 0.91
CA ILE A 52 -23.59 13.45 0.67
C ILE A 52 -23.76 12.71 2.00
N ASP A 53 -24.59 11.67 2.00
CA ASP A 53 -24.76 10.81 3.18
C ASP A 53 -23.42 10.11 3.52
N PHE A 54 -23.07 10.20 4.79
CA PHE A 54 -21.85 9.65 5.36
C PHE A 54 -21.66 8.16 5.07
N HIS A 55 -22.75 7.39 4.90
CA HIS A 55 -22.68 5.99 4.51
C HIS A 55 -21.96 5.77 3.17
N TYR A 56 -22.32 6.54 2.14
CA TYR A 56 -21.70 6.43 0.81
C TYR A 56 -20.24 6.89 0.83
N VAL A 57 -19.95 7.94 1.60
CA VAL A 57 -18.58 8.42 1.80
C VAL A 57 -17.73 7.32 2.44
N LYS A 58 -18.22 6.69 3.52
CA LYS A 58 -17.53 5.60 4.22
C LYS A 58 -17.23 4.43 3.28
N MET A 59 -18.22 3.97 2.51
CA MET A 59 -18.03 2.87 1.56
C MET A 59 -17.00 3.21 0.47
N THR A 60 -17.05 4.43 -0.07
CA THR A 60 -16.08 4.91 -1.07
C THR A 60 -14.66 4.94 -0.50
N PHE A 61 -14.50 5.43 0.73
CA PHE A 61 -13.21 5.46 1.43
C PHE A 61 -12.62 4.07 1.63
N ILE A 62 -13.45 3.09 2.01
CA ILE A 62 -13.00 1.70 2.16
C ILE A 62 -12.51 1.15 0.82
N VAL A 63 -13.28 1.32 -0.25
CA VAL A 63 -12.93 0.81 -1.58
C VAL A 63 -11.64 1.47 -2.11
N MET A 64 -11.52 2.81 -2.01
CA MET A 64 -10.30 3.51 -2.41
C MET A 64 -9.09 3.08 -1.57
N THR A 65 -9.30 2.84 -0.28
CA THR A 65 -8.25 2.37 0.64
C THR A 65 -7.77 0.95 0.30
N LEU A 66 -8.66 0.06 -0.10
CA LEU A 66 -8.29 -1.27 -0.57
C LEU A 66 -7.58 -1.22 -1.92
N ALA A 67 -8.05 -0.36 -2.84
CA ALA A 67 -7.39 -0.17 -4.13
C ALA A 67 -5.95 0.32 -3.96
N LYS A 68 -5.70 1.35 -3.13
CA LYS A 68 -4.32 1.82 -2.87
C LYS A 68 -3.48 0.74 -2.22
N ALA A 69 -4.01 -0.03 -1.26
CA ALA A 69 -3.26 -1.11 -0.62
C ALA A 69 -2.82 -2.17 -1.64
N TYR A 70 -3.70 -2.55 -2.57
CA TYR A 70 -3.38 -3.46 -3.66
C TYR A 70 -2.25 -2.91 -4.55
N PHE A 71 -2.34 -1.64 -4.99
CA PHE A 71 -1.29 -1.03 -5.81
C PHE A 71 0.05 -0.92 -5.07
N ILE A 72 0.03 -0.64 -3.77
CA ILE A 72 1.25 -0.61 -2.94
C ILE A 72 1.90 -1.98 -2.88
N VAL A 73 1.16 -3.02 -2.48
CA VAL A 73 1.71 -4.38 -2.33
C VAL A 73 2.17 -4.96 -3.67
N ALA A 74 1.40 -4.75 -4.74
CA ALA A 74 1.75 -5.29 -6.05
C ALA A 74 2.98 -4.61 -6.68
N TYR A 75 3.13 -3.30 -6.52
CA TYR A 75 4.15 -2.53 -7.27
C TYR A 75 5.30 -1.96 -6.41
N TYR A 76 5.03 -1.45 -5.21
CA TYR A 76 6.11 -0.86 -4.38
C TYR A 76 6.97 -1.90 -3.69
N MET A 77 6.39 -3.05 -3.37
CA MET A 77 7.14 -4.16 -2.78
C MET A 77 7.87 -5.01 -3.85
N HIS A 78 7.85 -4.62 -5.14
CA HIS A 78 8.50 -5.33 -6.26
C HIS A 78 8.09 -6.81 -6.44
N LEU A 79 7.01 -7.23 -5.77
CA LEU A 79 6.61 -8.63 -5.65
C LEU A 79 6.14 -9.25 -6.97
N LYS A 80 5.76 -8.43 -7.96
CA LYS A 80 5.22 -8.90 -9.24
C LYS A 80 6.23 -9.68 -10.09
N HIS A 81 7.53 -9.47 -9.90
CA HIS A 81 8.59 -10.12 -10.69
C HIS A 81 9.60 -10.89 -9.84
N GLU A 82 9.35 -11.02 -8.54
CA GLU A 82 10.25 -11.66 -7.56
C GLU A 82 9.84 -13.10 -7.26
N LYS A 83 10.73 -13.85 -6.60
CA LYS A 83 10.44 -15.24 -6.21
C LYS A 83 9.25 -15.29 -5.25
N SER A 84 8.30 -16.18 -5.52
CA SER A 84 7.07 -16.33 -4.72
C SER A 84 7.33 -16.60 -3.23
N ALA A 85 8.48 -17.19 -2.88
CA ALA A 85 8.91 -17.36 -1.49
C ALA A 85 9.13 -16.02 -0.77
N LEU A 86 9.85 -15.08 -1.41
CA LEU A 86 10.13 -13.75 -0.86
C LEU A 86 8.87 -12.88 -0.82
N GLN A 87 7.99 -13.06 -1.81
CA GLN A 87 6.66 -12.47 -1.81
C GLN A 87 5.83 -12.90 -0.60
N ASN A 88 5.77 -14.20 -0.32
CA ASN A 88 4.97 -14.71 0.78
C ASN A 88 5.52 -14.25 2.15
N THR A 89 6.84 -14.10 2.29
CA THR A 89 7.47 -13.57 3.51
C THR A 89 6.98 -12.16 3.88
N ILE A 90 6.58 -11.34 2.90
CA ILE A 90 6.09 -9.97 3.16
C ILE A 90 4.55 -9.94 3.22
N ILE A 91 3.87 -10.64 2.31
CA ILE A 91 2.40 -10.62 2.24
C ILE A 91 1.77 -11.27 3.48
N VAL A 92 2.31 -12.39 3.97
CA VAL A 92 1.75 -13.12 5.12
C VAL A 92 1.72 -12.27 6.39
N PRO A 93 2.82 -11.70 6.90
CA PRO A 93 2.78 -10.90 8.12
C PRO A 93 1.93 -9.64 7.95
N TYR A 94 1.96 -9.01 6.77
CA TYR A 94 1.13 -7.84 6.48
C TYR A 94 -0.36 -8.17 6.53
N THR A 95 -0.77 -9.28 5.92
CA THR A 95 -2.17 -9.72 5.88
C THR A 95 -2.66 -10.11 7.29
N ILE A 96 -1.85 -10.85 8.04
CA ILE A 96 -2.19 -11.24 9.42
C ILE A 96 -2.36 -9.99 10.29
N LEU A 97 -1.46 -9.01 10.17
CA LEU A 97 -1.53 -7.78 10.94
C LEU A 97 -2.80 -6.98 10.61
N VAL A 98 -3.15 -6.83 9.33
CA VAL A 98 -4.38 -6.14 8.90
C VAL A 98 -5.63 -6.85 9.44
N LEU A 99 -5.70 -8.17 9.33
CA LEU A 99 -6.84 -8.94 9.84
C LEU A 99 -6.95 -8.85 11.37
N TYR A 100 -5.82 -8.88 12.08
CA TYR A 100 -5.78 -8.74 13.53
C TYR A 100 -6.22 -7.34 13.99
N LEU A 101 -5.77 -6.28 13.32
CA LEU A 101 -6.23 -4.91 13.61
C LEU A 101 -7.72 -4.75 13.31
N MET A 102 -8.20 -5.33 12.20
CA MET A 102 -9.62 -5.31 11.86
C MET A 102 -10.46 -6.02 12.94
N TYR A 103 -9.99 -7.16 13.45
CA TYR A 103 -10.65 -7.87 14.55
C TYR A 103 -10.78 -6.97 15.78
N ILE A 104 -9.70 -6.34 16.24
CA ILE A 104 -9.72 -5.44 17.41
C ILE A 104 -10.70 -4.28 17.21
N VAL A 105 -10.66 -3.61 16.06
CA VAL A 105 -11.53 -2.46 15.79
C VAL A 105 -13.01 -2.86 15.79
N PHE A 106 -13.33 -4.03 15.24
CA PHE A 106 -14.71 -4.54 15.26
C PHE A 106 -15.16 -4.93 16.67
N THR A 107 -14.33 -5.62 17.45
CA THR A 107 -14.70 -6.03 18.81
C THR A 107 -14.83 -4.83 19.75
N GLU A 108 -13.86 -3.91 19.75
CA GLU A 108 -13.90 -2.72 20.62
C GLU A 108 -14.95 -1.71 20.16
N GLY A 109 -15.12 -1.55 18.84
CA GLY A 109 -16.11 -0.64 18.27
C GLY A 109 -17.55 -1.08 18.56
N THR A 110 -17.83 -2.39 18.53
CA THR A 110 -19.15 -2.93 18.88
C THR A 110 -19.40 -2.93 20.38
N PHE A 111 -18.38 -3.21 21.20
CA PHE A 111 -18.47 -3.12 22.65
C PHE A 111 -18.82 -1.70 23.14
N THR A 112 -18.20 -0.68 22.54
CA THR A 112 -18.50 0.73 22.85
C THR A 112 -19.97 1.08 22.55
N ASN A 113 -20.50 0.62 21.41
CA ASN A 113 -21.92 0.81 21.06
C ASN A 113 -22.86 0.15 22.07
N TYR A 114 -22.50 -1.03 22.58
CA TYR A 114 -23.27 -1.74 23.60
C TYR A 114 -23.28 -1.01 24.95
N ILE A 115 -22.15 -0.42 25.35
CA ILE A 115 -22.05 0.36 26.60
C ILE A 115 -22.86 1.66 26.52
N GLU A 116 -22.82 2.37 25.39
CA GLU A 116 -23.56 3.63 25.21
C GLU A 116 -25.09 3.43 25.27
N HIS A 117 -25.59 2.24 24.93
CA HIS A 117 -27.01 1.88 25.07
C HIS A 117 -27.40 1.35 26.47
N LEU A 118 -26.43 1.13 27.36
CA LEU A 118 -26.63 0.52 28.69
C LEU A 118 -26.61 1.56 29.83
N PHE A 119 -26.23 2.81 29.54
CA PHE A 119 -26.24 3.97 30.45
C PHE A 119 -27.17 5.06 29.91
#